data_AF-A0A7G2CZ80-F1
#
_entry.id   AF-A0A7G2CZ80-F1
#
_cell.length_a   1.000
_cell.length_b   1.000
_cell.length_c   1.000
_cell.angle_alpha   90.00
_cell.angle_beta   90.00
_cell.angle_gamma   90.00
#
_symmetry.space_group_name_H-M   'P 1'
#
loop_
_entity.id
_entity.type
_entity.pdbx_description
1 polymer ?
#
loop_
_entity_poly.entity_id
_entity_poly.type
_entity_poly.pdbx_seq_one_letter_code
_entity_poly.pdbx_strand_id
1 'polypeptide(L)'
;MAHVLQNVVFPLDRDPDLLPLYADPETWSVIEEEPVRVSSRAHLGNILGRHRARIVAGRRVSLGTYFNAFPASYWQHWTSVREVQLTVRTTGPATILVYRSNGGGVRQRVATREVTGEATTSFDLDLTQYSDGGWIWFDIVADEKPAVLEGAEWTTEQEPARTGKASLGITTYNKPDYCVETLRALASSPDALEFVDRIFLVDQGTQLVADQDGYAEVAERLGETLQVIRQGNLGGSGGFARAMHESLQRPESDFVQLLDDDVRIEPESLRRSIVFGQFATTPVLVGGHMFDLLDRPKLHGWAEVVDEGPFMWRNLYQEKMPHDFGVANLRQSPLLHMRMDADYNGWWMCLIPLDAVRKVGLSLPAFIKWDDAEFCLRAGEAGFPTVSMPGVALWHVSWVNKDDSIDWQAYFHARNRIVAGLLHSGAPRGGRLIVHSRRVDLKHLMMMQYYPVALRNRALRDVLSGPDHMRRNLATAMPAARALAAEYPETVVHRDPARVLHSRRGRQVYKRLPKNEFDSPTGLRLRIFTLKTLLSHWVHRPDPANIARPEVEFGKGDAHWWRVPLYDSALVSAADGSGKNIYTRDRAKYRRMLRDTVRLHAQLRRRWPELQRQYREALPELVSPESWQQVFEEKA
;
A
#
# COMPACT_ATOMS: atom_id res chain seq x y z
N MET A 1 36.01 -1.55 1.23
CA MET A 1 35.87 -1.22 -0.22
C MET A 1 34.68 -0.27 -0.36
N ALA A 2 34.55 0.51 -1.44
CA ALA A 2 33.38 1.39 -1.58
C ALA A 2 32.13 0.58 -1.97
N HIS A 3 31.05 0.73 -1.21
CA HIS A 3 29.75 0.09 -1.42
C HIS A 3 28.74 1.10 -1.99
N VAL A 4 28.03 0.74 -3.06
CA VAL A 4 27.00 1.62 -3.67
C VAL A 4 25.69 1.50 -2.91
N LEU A 5 25.31 2.58 -2.23
CA LEU A 5 24.05 2.68 -1.49
C LEU A 5 22.88 3.00 -2.42
N GLN A 6 23.07 3.96 -3.32
CA GLN A 6 22.01 4.48 -4.19
C GLN A 6 22.57 4.94 -5.54
N ASN A 7 21.96 4.50 -6.64
CA ASN A 7 22.24 5.04 -7.98
C ASN A 7 21.28 6.17 -8.31
N VAL A 8 21.75 7.18 -9.05
CA VAL A 8 20.87 8.14 -9.71
C VAL A 8 20.29 7.51 -10.95
N VAL A 9 18.96 7.60 -11.06
CA VAL A 9 18.19 6.90 -12.07
C VAL A 9 17.12 7.79 -12.71
N PHE A 10 16.64 7.38 -13.88
CA PHE A 10 15.58 8.03 -14.65
C PHE A 10 14.53 7.01 -15.11
N PRO A 11 13.28 7.43 -15.38
CA PRO A 11 12.17 6.51 -15.65
C PRO A 11 12.50 5.42 -16.69
N LEU A 12 12.06 4.19 -16.42
CA LEU A 12 12.08 3.10 -17.42
C LEU A 12 11.12 3.40 -18.57
N ASP A 13 9.94 3.91 -18.22
CA ASP A 13 8.90 4.30 -19.16
C ASP A 13 9.17 5.71 -19.69
N ARG A 14 8.90 5.95 -20.98
CA ARG A 14 8.90 7.30 -21.56
C ARG A 14 7.60 8.05 -21.24
N ASP A 15 7.32 8.19 -19.95
CA ASP A 15 6.13 8.85 -19.40
C ASP A 15 6.51 10.20 -18.75
N PRO A 16 6.02 11.34 -19.26
CA PRO A 16 6.38 12.65 -18.73
C PRO A 16 5.85 12.90 -17.31
N ASP A 17 4.76 12.24 -16.93
CA ASP A 17 4.12 12.42 -15.61
C ASP A 17 4.98 11.81 -14.48
N LEU A 18 5.91 10.91 -14.84
CA LEU A 18 6.88 10.35 -13.91
C LEU A 18 8.07 11.27 -13.63
N LEU A 19 8.39 12.21 -14.53
CA LEU A 19 9.60 13.03 -14.41
C LEU A 19 9.77 13.72 -13.04
N PRO A 20 8.73 14.28 -12.40
CA PRO A 20 8.86 14.92 -11.08
C PRO A 20 9.42 13.99 -9.98
N LEU A 21 9.30 12.67 -10.14
CA LEU A 21 9.84 11.69 -9.20
C LEU A 21 11.36 11.48 -9.36
N TYR A 22 11.95 11.89 -10.48
CA TYR A 22 13.35 11.64 -10.83
C TYR A 22 14.15 12.92 -11.04
N ALA A 23 13.62 13.93 -11.73
CA ALA A 23 14.30 15.20 -11.93
C ALA A 23 13.33 16.37 -12.04
N ASP A 24 13.74 17.51 -11.52
CA ASP A 24 12.93 18.73 -11.53
C ASP A 24 13.67 19.91 -12.18
N PRO A 25 13.37 20.23 -13.45
CA PRO A 25 13.85 21.44 -14.13
C PRO A 25 13.00 22.69 -13.82
N GLU A 26 11.96 22.56 -12.99
CA GLU A 26 10.94 23.59 -12.86
C GLU A 26 11.33 24.73 -11.91
N THR A 27 10.70 25.87 -12.15
CA THR A 27 10.75 27.05 -11.28
C THR A 27 9.49 27.05 -10.42
N TRP A 28 9.70 27.28 -9.13
CA TRP A 28 8.66 27.26 -8.11
C TRP A 28 8.57 28.62 -7.42
N SER A 29 7.34 29.02 -7.09
CA SER A 29 7.02 30.17 -6.25
C SER A 29 6.14 29.72 -5.09
N VAL A 30 5.81 30.64 -4.18
CA VAL A 30 4.84 30.42 -3.09
C VAL A 30 3.74 31.47 -3.22
N ILE A 31 2.49 31.03 -3.25
CA ILE A 31 1.29 31.89 -3.28
C ILE A 31 0.37 31.39 -2.17
N GLU A 32 -0.02 32.27 -1.24
CA GLU A 32 -0.89 31.90 -0.11
C GLU A 32 -0.37 30.69 0.68
N GLU A 33 0.95 30.65 0.92
CA GLU A 33 1.67 29.54 1.61
C GLU A 33 1.68 28.20 0.85
N GLU A 34 1.05 28.11 -0.32
CA GLU A 34 1.06 26.93 -1.17
C GLU A 34 2.13 27.04 -2.27
N PRO A 35 2.88 25.96 -2.54
CA PRO A 35 3.86 25.95 -3.61
C PRO A 35 3.17 25.95 -4.98
N VAL A 36 3.61 26.85 -5.85
CA VAL A 36 3.06 26.97 -7.22
C VAL A 36 4.19 26.81 -8.23
N ARG A 37 4.03 25.83 -9.12
CA ARG A 37 4.90 25.67 -10.28
C ARG A 37 4.61 26.77 -11.29
N VAL A 38 5.62 27.59 -11.62
CA VAL A 38 5.50 28.74 -12.53
C VAL A 38 6.20 28.52 -13.88
N SER A 39 6.57 27.28 -14.19
CA SER A 39 7.14 26.90 -15.47
C SER A 39 6.65 25.54 -15.96
N SER A 40 6.97 25.22 -17.22
CA SER A 40 6.79 23.91 -17.82
C SER A 40 8.03 23.60 -18.67
N ARG A 41 9.05 23.02 -18.04
CA ARG A 41 10.39 22.75 -18.59
C ARG A 41 10.74 21.26 -18.60
N ALA A 42 9.94 20.42 -17.94
CA ALA A 42 10.09 18.98 -17.94
C ALA A 42 9.84 18.40 -19.34
N HIS A 43 10.87 17.83 -19.93
CA HIS A 43 10.82 17.22 -21.26
C HIS A 43 11.55 15.89 -21.29
N LEU A 44 10.87 14.82 -21.69
CA LEU A 44 11.46 13.49 -21.83
C LEU A 44 12.61 13.44 -22.84
N GLY A 45 12.66 14.35 -23.81
CA GLY A 45 13.78 14.45 -24.75
C GLY A 45 15.13 14.77 -24.10
N ASN A 46 15.11 15.21 -22.83
CA ASN A 46 16.30 15.43 -22.02
C ASN A 46 16.73 14.18 -21.24
N ILE A 47 15.91 13.14 -21.16
CA ILE A 47 16.32 11.86 -20.58
C ILE A 47 16.98 11.04 -21.70
N LEU A 48 18.29 10.79 -21.57
CA LEU A 48 19.10 10.13 -22.60
C LEU A 48 19.22 8.62 -22.35
N GLY A 49 18.97 8.18 -21.12
CA GLY A 49 18.98 6.78 -20.73
C GLY A 49 18.72 6.64 -19.24
N ARG A 50 18.86 5.41 -18.72
CA ARG A 50 18.53 5.06 -17.34
C ARG A 50 19.31 5.86 -16.29
N HIS A 51 20.55 6.25 -16.60
CA HIS A 51 21.43 7.01 -15.70
C HIS A 51 21.88 8.35 -16.31
N ARG A 52 21.36 8.71 -17.49
CA ARG A 52 21.89 9.82 -18.29
C ARG A 52 20.80 10.86 -18.58
N ALA A 53 21.13 12.13 -18.37
CA ALA A 53 20.23 13.24 -18.69
C ALA A 53 20.96 14.47 -19.24
N ARG A 54 20.36 15.13 -20.22
CA ARG A 54 20.81 16.40 -20.77
C ARG A 54 20.28 17.56 -19.93
N ILE A 55 21.17 18.46 -19.58
CA ILE A 55 20.87 19.72 -18.91
C ILE A 55 20.99 20.81 -19.98
N VAL A 56 19.87 21.43 -20.34
CA VAL A 56 19.82 22.47 -21.38
C VAL A 56 20.63 23.69 -20.92
N ALA A 57 21.35 24.35 -21.84
CA ALA A 57 22.13 25.56 -21.57
C ALA A 57 21.31 26.61 -20.79
N GLY A 58 21.94 27.24 -19.80
CA GLY A 58 21.32 28.24 -18.92
C GLY A 58 20.21 27.70 -18.02
N ARG A 59 20.08 26.36 -17.87
CA ARG A 59 19.06 25.74 -17.02
C ARG A 59 19.70 25.04 -15.82
N ARG A 60 18.91 25.03 -14.74
CA ARG A 60 19.14 24.24 -13.53
C ARG A 60 18.18 23.07 -13.52
N VAL A 61 18.69 21.88 -13.25
CA VAL A 61 17.91 20.67 -12.99
C VAL A 61 18.26 20.19 -11.60
N SER A 62 17.23 20.04 -10.76
CA SER A 62 17.39 19.50 -9.40
C SER A 62 17.13 18.01 -9.38
N LEU A 63 18.00 17.27 -8.68
CA LEU A 63 17.80 15.86 -8.35
C LEU A 63 17.29 15.70 -6.91
N GLY A 64 16.80 16.78 -6.30
CA GLY A 64 16.04 16.76 -5.05
C GLY A 64 14.64 16.21 -5.26
N THR A 65 14.56 14.96 -5.69
CA THR A 65 13.34 14.25 -6.09
C THR A 65 13.24 12.92 -5.35
N TYR A 66 12.06 12.29 -5.39
CA TYR A 66 11.77 11.08 -4.62
C TYR A 66 12.80 9.96 -4.84
N PHE A 67 13.18 9.68 -6.09
CA PHE A 67 14.12 8.60 -6.40
C PHE A 67 15.58 9.02 -6.37
N ASN A 68 15.94 10.30 -6.49
CA ASN A 68 17.36 10.70 -6.63
C ASN A 68 17.95 11.46 -5.43
N ALA A 69 17.10 11.98 -4.54
CA ALA A 69 17.56 12.47 -3.25
C ALA A 69 17.93 11.28 -2.35
N PHE A 70 18.93 11.47 -1.49
CA PHE A 70 19.37 10.49 -0.51
C PHE A 70 18.63 10.69 0.82
N PRO A 71 17.89 9.70 1.34
CA PRO A 71 17.07 9.80 2.56
C PRO A 71 17.93 9.73 3.83
N ALA A 72 18.75 10.75 4.04
CA ALA A 72 19.81 10.81 5.04
C ALA A 72 19.37 10.46 6.47
N SER A 73 18.18 10.92 6.89
CA SER A 73 17.66 10.64 8.23
C SER A 73 17.37 9.17 8.49
N TYR A 74 16.88 8.44 7.49
CA TYR A 74 16.59 7.01 7.60
C TYR A 74 17.89 6.20 7.69
N TRP A 75 18.89 6.54 6.87
CA TRP A 75 20.22 5.93 6.95
C TRP A 75 20.91 6.21 8.28
N GLN A 76 20.93 7.46 8.75
CA GLN A 76 21.53 7.81 10.04
C GLN A 76 20.87 7.07 11.21
N HIS A 77 19.54 6.94 11.19
CA HIS A 77 18.79 6.34 12.29
C HIS A 77 18.95 4.82 12.35
N TRP A 78 18.84 4.12 11.21
CA TRP A 78 18.77 2.66 11.17
C TRP A 78 20.10 1.96 10.90
N THR A 79 21.14 2.67 10.44
CA THR A 79 22.43 2.08 10.03
C THR A 79 23.61 2.64 10.82
N SER A 80 24.78 2.01 10.69
CA SER A 80 26.05 2.51 11.22
C SER A 80 26.73 3.54 10.30
N VAL A 81 26.19 3.79 9.10
CA VAL A 81 26.80 4.70 8.11
C VAL A 81 26.80 6.13 8.64
N ARG A 82 27.99 6.75 8.75
CA ARG A 82 28.14 8.16 9.16
C ARG A 82 28.80 9.04 8.11
N GLU A 83 29.33 8.43 7.05
CA GLU A 83 29.97 9.11 5.93
C GLU A 83 29.43 8.51 4.64
N VAL A 84 29.01 9.38 3.72
CA VAL A 84 28.58 9.01 2.37
C VAL A 84 29.28 9.90 1.38
N GLN A 85 29.76 9.31 0.30
CA GLN A 85 30.35 10.03 -0.82
C GLN A 85 29.37 10.07 -1.99
N LEU A 86 29.06 11.28 -2.47
CA LEU A 86 28.37 11.50 -3.74
C LEU A 86 29.40 11.63 -4.85
N THR A 87 29.35 10.75 -5.85
CA THR A 87 30.15 10.86 -7.08
C THR A 87 29.26 11.21 -8.26
N VAL A 88 29.58 12.29 -8.97
CA VAL A 88 28.82 12.80 -10.12
C VAL A 88 29.73 12.86 -11.35
N ARG A 89 29.27 12.27 -12.46
CA ARG A 89 29.98 12.21 -13.73
C ARG A 89 29.26 13.08 -14.75
N THR A 90 29.97 14.03 -15.36
CA THR A 90 29.37 15.02 -16.28
C THR A 90 30.20 15.23 -17.53
N THR A 91 29.54 15.59 -18.62
CA THR A 91 30.16 16.06 -19.86
C THR A 91 29.66 17.47 -20.20
N GLY A 92 30.57 18.39 -20.49
CA GLY A 92 30.27 19.80 -20.80
C GLY A 92 30.38 20.74 -19.59
N PRO A 93 30.25 22.06 -19.79
CA PRO A 93 30.39 23.04 -18.72
C PRO A 93 29.16 23.04 -17.81
N ALA A 94 29.37 22.80 -16.52
CA ALA A 94 28.31 22.81 -15.52
C ALA A 94 28.81 23.24 -14.14
N THR A 95 27.87 23.65 -13.29
CA THR A 95 28.07 23.78 -11.85
C THR A 95 27.24 22.75 -11.12
N ILE A 96 27.88 21.93 -10.28
CA ILE A 96 27.23 20.98 -9.39
C ILE A 96 27.05 21.65 -8.03
N LEU A 97 25.82 21.62 -7.51
CA LEU A 97 25.44 22.22 -6.22
C LEU A 97 24.88 21.14 -5.31
N VAL A 98 25.51 20.86 -4.18
CA VAL A 98 25.02 19.86 -3.21
C VAL A 98 24.25 20.57 -2.10
N TYR A 99 23.08 20.03 -1.77
CA TYR A 99 22.18 20.56 -0.76
C TYR A 99 21.84 19.49 0.27
N ARG A 100 21.44 19.97 1.44
CA ARG A 100 20.77 19.16 2.46
C ARG A 100 19.53 19.85 2.98
N SER A 101 18.75 19.10 3.75
CA SER A 101 17.63 19.61 4.54
C SER A 101 17.62 19.00 5.94
N ASN A 102 17.00 19.69 6.90
CA ASN A 102 16.65 19.13 8.21
C ASN A 102 15.21 18.57 8.21
N GLY A 103 14.73 18.03 9.34
CA GLY A 103 13.37 17.49 9.47
C GLY A 103 12.23 18.48 9.21
N GLY A 104 12.49 19.79 9.33
CA GLY A 104 11.55 20.85 8.98
C GLY A 104 11.56 21.26 7.51
N GLY A 105 12.37 20.62 6.66
CA GLY A 105 12.50 20.95 5.24
C GLY A 105 13.32 22.21 4.95
N VAL A 106 14.05 22.75 5.93
CA VAL A 106 14.93 23.92 5.71
C VAL A 106 16.14 23.51 4.90
N ARG A 107 16.32 24.14 3.74
CA ARG A 107 17.33 23.77 2.74
C ARG A 107 18.64 24.55 2.95
N GLN A 108 19.77 23.87 2.89
CA GLN A 108 21.11 24.47 3.01
C GLN A 108 22.02 23.93 1.90
N ARG A 109 22.78 24.81 1.24
CA ARG A 109 23.82 24.39 0.30
C ARG A 109 25.08 24.03 1.08
N VAL A 110 25.63 22.84 0.83
CA VAL A 110 26.79 22.30 1.55
C VAL A 110 28.06 22.26 0.70
N ALA A 111 27.93 22.14 -0.63
CA ALA A 111 29.07 22.18 -1.53
C ALA A 111 28.71 22.73 -2.91
N THR A 112 29.73 23.21 -3.63
CA THR A 112 29.66 23.69 -5.01
C THR A 112 30.93 23.28 -5.75
N ARG A 113 30.81 22.81 -6.99
CA ARG A 113 31.94 22.57 -7.88
C ARG A 113 31.61 22.98 -9.31
N GLU A 114 32.50 23.73 -9.94
CA GLU A 114 32.46 24.01 -11.37
C GLU A 114 33.25 22.93 -12.11
N VAL A 115 32.71 22.47 -13.24
CA VAL A 115 33.28 21.41 -14.06
C VAL A 115 33.18 21.78 -15.53
N THR A 116 34.18 21.36 -16.31
CA THR A 116 34.21 21.53 -17.77
C THR A 116 34.74 20.26 -18.41
N GLY A 117 34.41 20.03 -19.68
CA GLY A 117 34.79 18.79 -20.38
C GLY A 117 34.14 17.56 -19.76
N GLU A 118 34.83 16.41 -19.84
CA GLU A 118 34.46 15.20 -19.10
C GLU A 118 35.05 15.27 -17.69
N ALA A 119 34.20 15.17 -16.67
CA ALA A 119 34.61 15.31 -15.28
C ALA A 119 33.93 14.27 -14.39
N THR A 120 34.68 13.75 -13.42
CA THR A 120 34.16 12.98 -12.28
C THR A 120 34.44 13.78 -11.01
N THR A 121 33.39 14.13 -10.27
CA THR A 121 33.48 14.95 -9.06
C THR A 121 32.90 14.18 -7.88
N SER A 122 33.66 14.09 -6.78
CA SER A 122 33.23 13.45 -5.54
C SER A 122 33.05 14.49 -4.43
N PHE A 123 32.07 14.26 -3.55
CA PHE A 123 31.78 15.05 -2.36
C PHE A 123 31.63 14.14 -1.15
N ASP A 124 32.47 14.34 -0.13
CA ASP A 124 32.37 13.63 1.15
C ASP A 124 31.36 14.34 2.06
N LEU A 125 30.40 13.59 2.59
CA LEU A 125 29.23 14.14 3.29
C LEU A 125 28.97 13.39 4.61
N ASP A 126 28.85 14.16 5.68
CA ASP A 126 28.53 13.62 7.01
C ASP A 126 27.04 13.31 7.14
N LEU A 127 26.72 12.12 7.65
CA LEU A 127 25.37 11.68 8.05
C LEU A 127 25.18 11.75 9.58
N THR A 128 25.48 12.91 10.17
CA THR A 128 25.43 13.09 11.64
C THR A 128 24.35 14.07 12.11
N GLN A 129 23.73 14.84 11.20
CA GLN A 129 22.84 15.95 11.54
C GLN A 129 21.39 15.77 11.03
N TYR A 130 20.87 14.53 11.03
CA TYR A 130 19.58 14.14 10.45
C TYR A 130 18.67 13.34 11.42
N SER A 131 18.76 13.58 12.73
CA SER A 131 18.07 12.75 13.74
C SER A 131 16.54 12.77 13.66
N ASP A 132 15.94 13.90 13.29
CA ASP A 132 14.48 14.11 13.21
C ASP A 132 13.96 14.15 11.77
N GLY A 133 14.86 14.07 10.78
CA GLY A 133 14.51 14.12 9.37
C GLY A 133 15.61 14.75 8.52
N GLY A 134 15.34 14.81 7.21
CA GLY A 134 16.19 15.46 6.23
C GLY A 134 16.71 14.52 5.15
N TRP A 135 17.16 15.18 4.10
CA TRP A 135 17.61 14.63 2.83
C TRP A 135 18.90 15.30 2.38
N ILE A 136 19.66 14.64 1.51
CA ILE A 136 20.76 15.22 0.75
C ILE A 136 20.45 15.04 -0.74
N TRP A 137 20.72 16.04 -1.57
CA TRP A 137 20.61 15.92 -3.02
C TRP A 137 21.60 16.87 -3.70
N PHE A 138 21.66 16.81 -5.03
CA PHE A 138 22.43 17.76 -5.81
C PHE A 138 21.62 18.31 -6.97
N ASP A 139 22.03 19.47 -7.46
CA ASP A 139 21.50 20.11 -8.64
C ASP A 139 22.64 20.33 -9.64
N ILE A 140 22.31 20.27 -10.94
CA ILE A 140 23.23 20.61 -12.02
C ILE A 140 22.72 21.87 -12.72
N VAL A 141 23.60 22.85 -12.84
CA VAL A 141 23.35 24.08 -13.60
C VAL A 141 24.25 24.06 -14.82
N ALA A 142 23.66 23.98 -16.01
CA ALA A 142 24.41 24.17 -17.25
C ALA A 142 24.63 25.66 -17.46
N ASP A 143 25.85 26.02 -17.87
CA ASP A 143 26.24 27.40 -18.13
C ASP A 143 25.84 27.82 -19.56
N GLU A 144 26.71 28.49 -20.32
CA GLU A 144 26.44 28.94 -21.68
C GLU A 144 26.16 27.80 -22.69
N LYS A 145 26.63 26.58 -22.41
CA LYS A 145 26.47 25.39 -23.27
C LYS A 145 25.72 24.29 -22.51
N PRO A 146 25.03 23.37 -23.22
CA PRO A 146 24.38 22.25 -22.56
C PRO A 146 25.43 21.35 -21.88
N ALA A 147 25.01 20.72 -20.79
CA ALA A 147 25.77 19.69 -20.10
C ALA A 147 25.01 18.36 -20.12
N VAL A 148 25.72 17.27 -19.87
CA VAL A 148 25.13 15.94 -19.72
C VAL A 148 25.55 15.38 -18.37
N LEU A 149 24.58 14.93 -17.58
CA LEU A 149 24.82 14.01 -16.48
C LEU A 149 25.02 12.63 -17.09
N GLU A 150 26.21 12.07 -16.94
CA GLU A 150 26.55 10.72 -17.41
C GLU A 150 26.17 9.63 -16.39
N GLY A 151 26.10 10.01 -15.12
CA GLY A 151 25.68 9.14 -14.02
C GLY A 151 26.08 9.74 -12.68
N ALA A 152 25.45 9.28 -11.61
CA ALA A 152 25.85 9.63 -10.25
C ALA A 152 25.47 8.52 -9.27
N GLU A 153 26.25 8.39 -8.21
CA GLU A 153 26.12 7.33 -7.21
C GLU A 153 26.42 7.85 -5.81
N TRP A 154 25.73 7.30 -4.82
CA TRP A 154 25.97 7.52 -3.40
C TRP A 154 26.65 6.26 -2.85
N THR A 155 27.83 6.42 -2.26
CA THR A 155 28.67 5.32 -1.80
C THR A 155 29.10 5.50 -0.35
N THR A 156 29.55 4.41 0.29
CA THR A 156 30.20 4.47 1.61
C THR A 156 31.33 3.45 1.68
N GLU A 157 32.33 3.72 2.51
CA GLU A 157 33.36 2.73 2.86
C GLU A 157 32.99 1.91 4.10
N GLN A 158 31.88 2.25 4.77
CA GLN A 158 31.34 1.46 5.86
C GLN A 158 30.99 0.06 5.35
N GLU A 159 31.50 -0.97 6.02
CA GLU A 159 31.12 -2.35 5.69
C GLU A 159 29.69 -2.64 6.17
N PRO A 160 28.89 -3.41 5.40
CA PRO A 160 27.53 -3.75 5.77
C PRO A 160 27.49 -4.65 7.01
N ALA A 161 26.39 -4.60 7.76
CA ALA A 161 26.19 -5.44 8.94
C ALA A 161 25.91 -6.91 8.59
N ARG A 162 25.43 -7.17 7.36
CA ARG A 162 25.17 -8.49 6.78
C ARG A 162 25.25 -8.43 5.26
N THR A 163 25.50 -9.55 4.59
CA THR A 163 25.78 -9.61 3.15
C THR A 163 24.89 -10.56 2.36
N GLY A 164 23.94 -11.25 2.99
CA GLY A 164 23.08 -12.20 2.28
C GLY A 164 22.15 -11.52 1.29
N LYS A 165 21.73 -12.33 0.31
CA LYS A 165 20.83 -11.91 -0.77
C LYS A 165 19.37 -11.98 -0.33
N ALA A 166 18.47 -11.54 -1.20
CA ALA A 166 17.03 -11.73 -1.02
C ALA A 166 16.46 -12.79 -1.97
N SER A 167 15.59 -13.64 -1.46
CA SER A 167 14.64 -14.37 -2.31
C SER A 167 13.41 -13.50 -2.55
N LEU A 168 13.00 -13.32 -3.81
CA LEU A 168 11.75 -12.63 -4.15
C LEU A 168 10.58 -13.59 -4.11
N GLY A 169 9.48 -13.17 -3.49
CA GLY A 169 8.19 -13.87 -3.49
C GLY A 169 7.14 -13.08 -4.23
N ILE A 170 6.75 -13.52 -5.43
CA ILE A 170 5.68 -12.92 -6.23
C ILE A 170 4.45 -13.81 -6.12
N THR A 171 3.36 -13.31 -5.53
CA THR A 171 2.11 -14.06 -5.40
C THR A 171 1.14 -13.65 -6.50
N THR A 172 0.60 -14.60 -7.29
CA THR A 172 -0.36 -14.26 -8.35
C THR A 172 -1.63 -15.10 -8.38
N TYR A 173 -2.73 -14.46 -8.85
CA TYR A 173 -3.99 -15.13 -9.17
C TYR A 173 -4.62 -14.51 -10.43
N ASN A 174 -4.50 -15.19 -11.56
CA ASN A 174 -5.08 -14.78 -12.86
C ASN A 174 -4.66 -13.38 -13.34
N LYS A 175 -3.39 -13.00 -13.14
CA LYS A 175 -2.78 -11.79 -13.73
C LYS A 175 -1.43 -12.09 -14.40
N PRO A 176 -1.41 -13.02 -15.36
CA PRO A 176 -0.16 -13.53 -15.89
C PRO A 176 0.60 -12.49 -16.72
N ASP A 177 -0.09 -11.54 -17.34
CA ASP A 177 0.48 -10.40 -18.08
C ASP A 177 1.36 -9.52 -17.18
N TYR A 178 0.85 -9.10 -16.02
CA TYR A 178 1.64 -8.30 -15.07
C TYR A 178 2.87 -9.05 -14.54
N CYS A 179 2.73 -10.36 -14.31
CA CYS A 179 3.85 -11.19 -13.89
C CYS A 179 4.96 -11.22 -14.94
N VAL A 180 4.63 -11.45 -16.21
CA VAL A 180 5.62 -11.45 -17.30
C VAL A 180 6.28 -10.08 -17.46
N GLU A 181 5.54 -8.98 -17.36
CA GLU A 181 6.13 -7.63 -17.39
C GLU A 181 7.09 -7.39 -16.22
N THR A 182 6.73 -7.80 -15.01
CA THR A 182 7.59 -7.68 -13.83
C THR A 182 8.88 -8.50 -13.99
N LEU A 183 8.76 -9.75 -14.44
CA LEU A 183 9.92 -10.59 -14.73
C LEU A 183 10.81 -9.98 -15.82
N ARG A 184 10.22 -9.34 -16.83
CA ARG A 184 10.98 -8.69 -17.92
C ARG A 184 11.76 -7.48 -17.42
N ALA A 185 11.17 -6.68 -16.53
CA ALA A 185 11.84 -5.57 -15.88
C ALA A 185 13.03 -6.04 -15.03
N LEU A 186 12.87 -7.13 -14.26
CA LEU A 186 13.95 -7.76 -13.50
C LEU A 186 15.06 -8.31 -14.41
N ALA A 187 14.70 -9.09 -15.44
CA ALA A 187 15.65 -9.66 -16.39
C ALA A 187 16.47 -8.61 -17.14
N SER A 188 15.95 -7.38 -17.24
CA SER A 188 16.61 -6.24 -17.90
C SER A 188 17.41 -5.36 -16.93
N SER A 189 17.52 -5.78 -15.66
CA SER A 189 18.16 -5.03 -14.57
C SER A 189 19.20 -5.90 -13.83
N PRO A 190 20.34 -6.23 -14.47
CA PRO A 190 21.35 -7.11 -13.87
C PRO A 190 21.88 -6.60 -12.52
N ASP A 191 22.03 -5.27 -12.36
CA ASP A 191 22.48 -4.64 -11.12
C ASP A 191 21.53 -4.89 -9.93
N ALA A 192 20.24 -5.09 -10.20
CA ALA A 192 19.27 -5.47 -9.17
C ALA A 192 19.32 -6.98 -8.89
N LEU A 193 19.48 -7.79 -9.95
CA LEU A 193 19.57 -9.25 -9.84
C LEU A 193 20.81 -9.74 -9.10
N GLU A 194 21.89 -8.96 -9.05
CA GLU A 194 23.08 -9.28 -8.22
C GLU A 194 22.73 -9.53 -6.75
N PHE A 195 21.71 -8.83 -6.24
CA PHE A 195 21.23 -8.90 -4.85
C PHE A 195 20.12 -9.96 -4.65
N VAL A 196 19.71 -10.63 -5.73
CA VAL A 196 18.64 -11.64 -5.71
C VAL A 196 19.24 -13.04 -5.75
N ASP A 197 18.80 -13.92 -4.84
CA ASP A 197 19.14 -15.35 -4.85
C ASP A 197 18.19 -16.14 -5.77
N ARG A 198 16.88 -16.05 -5.49
CA ARG A 198 15.81 -16.74 -6.22
C ARG A 198 14.59 -15.86 -6.38
N ILE A 199 13.80 -16.13 -7.40
CA ILE A 199 12.47 -15.55 -7.63
C ILE A 199 11.46 -16.70 -7.56
N PHE A 200 10.70 -16.76 -6.48
CA PHE A 200 9.57 -17.66 -6.31
C PHE A 200 8.31 -16.98 -6.83
N LEU A 201 7.82 -17.42 -7.99
CA LEU A 201 6.52 -17.01 -8.52
C LEU A 201 5.47 -18.05 -8.11
N VAL A 202 4.62 -17.69 -7.14
CA VAL A 202 3.58 -18.56 -6.61
C VAL A 202 2.28 -18.33 -7.39
N ASP A 203 2.05 -19.19 -8.39
CA ASP A 203 0.88 -19.16 -9.26
C ASP A 203 -0.28 -19.96 -8.63
N GLN A 204 -1.28 -19.23 -8.16
CA GLN A 204 -2.49 -19.77 -7.54
C GLN A 204 -3.70 -19.74 -8.51
N GLY A 205 -3.48 -19.34 -9.77
CA GLY A 205 -4.50 -19.07 -10.75
C GLY A 205 -4.90 -20.27 -11.60
N THR A 206 -5.94 -20.03 -12.41
CA THR A 206 -6.34 -20.89 -13.53
C THR A 206 -5.82 -20.39 -14.87
N GLN A 207 -5.47 -19.10 -14.97
CA GLN A 207 -4.74 -18.51 -16.09
C GLN A 207 -3.27 -18.52 -15.73
N LEU A 208 -2.53 -19.48 -16.26
CA LEU A 208 -1.16 -19.75 -15.82
C LEU A 208 -0.19 -18.74 -16.39
N VAL A 209 0.78 -18.32 -15.59
CA VAL A 209 1.86 -17.43 -16.06
C VAL A 209 2.71 -18.12 -17.12
N ALA A 210 2.90 -19.43 -17.00
CA ALA A 210 3.65 -20.23 -17.97
C ALA A 210 3.04 -20.23 -19.38
N ASP A 211 1.74 -19.96 -19.49
CA ASP A 211 1.00 -19.95 -20.76
C ASP A 211 0.93 -18.54 -21.39
N GLN A 212 1.50 -17.52 -20.73
CA GLN A 212 1.42 -16.13 -21.18
C GLN A 212 2.45 -15.80 -22.26
N ASP A 213 2.03 -14.99 -23.23
CA ASP A 213 2.91 -14.48 -24.27
C ASP A 213 4.14 -13.77 -23.67
N GLY A 214 5.33 -14.17 -24.14
CA GLY A 214 6.61 -13.63 -23.68
C GLY A 214 7.19 -14.31 -22.43
N TYR A 215 6.46 -15.25 -21.78
CA TYR A 215 6.98 -15.99 -20.63
C TYR A 215 8.25 -16.80 -20.97
N ALA A 216 8.24 -17.55 -22.08
CA ALA A 216 9.36 -18.42 -22.44
C ALA A 216 10.69 -17.66 -22.57
N GLU A 217 10.66 -16.48 -23.22
CA GLU A 217 11.84 -15.61 -23.37
C GLU A 217 12.38 -15.11 -22.03
N VAL A 218 11.50 -14.64 -21.14
CA VAL A 218 11.93 -14.09 -19.86
C VAL A 218 12.37 -15.19 -18.89
N ALA A 219 11.75 -16.36 -18.95
CA ALA A 219 12.15 -17.53 -18.18
C ALA A 219 13.55 -18.02 -18.60
N GLU A 220 13.85 -18.05 -19.91
CA GLU A 220 15.19 -18.38 -20.42
C GLU A 220 16.24 -17.39 -19.91
N ARG A 221 15.94 -16.08 -19.95
CA ARG A 221 16.86 -15.02 -19.48
C ARG A 221 17.12 -15.08 -17.98
N LEU A 222 16.11 -15.45 -17.18
CA LEU A 222 16.26 -15.57 -15.72
C LEU A 222 16.87 -16.92 -15.32
N GLY A 223 16.77 -17.94 -16.18
CA GLY A 223 17.33 -19.26 -15.98
C GLY A 223 16.89 -19.87 -14.65
N GLU A 224 17.84 -20.45 -13.92
CA GLU A 224 17.56 -21.08 -12.63
C GLU A 224 17.09 -20.10 -11.55
N THR A 225 17.35 -18.79 -11.71
CA THR A 225 16.93 -17.77 -10.75
C THR A 225 15.40 -17.75 -10.60
N LEU A 226 14.65 -18.07 -11.65
CA LEU A 226 13.18 -18.13 -11.61
C LEU A 226 12.69 -19.54 -11.28
N GLN A 227 11.83 -19.64 -10.27
CA GLN A 227 11.09 -20.86 -9.93
C GLN A 227 9.59 -20.55 -9.86
N VAL A 228 8.82 -21.17 -10.76
CA VAL A 228 7.35 -21.09 -10.72
C VAL A 228 6.81 -22.23 -9.86
N ILE A 229 6.00 -21.87 -8.87
CA ILE A 229 5.37 -22.78 -7.91
C ILE A 229 3.87 -22.73 -8.13
N ARG A 230 3.26 -23.88 -8.44
CA ARG A 230 1.80 -24.01 -8.54
C ARG A 230 1.21 -24.50 -7.23
N GLN A 231 0.09 -23.92 -6.84
CA GLN A 231 -0.71 -24.38 -5.69
C GLN A 231 -2.18 -23.95 -5.82
N GLY A 232 -3.06 -24.47 -4.97
CA GLY A 232 -4.43 -24.00 -4.87
C GLY A 232 -4.55 -22.54 -4.40
N ASN A 233 -5.73 -21.93 -4.61
CA ASN A 233 -5.97 -20.55 -4.17
C ASN A 233 -6.11 -20.44 -2.65
N LEU A 234 -5.04 -19.99 -2.00
CA LEU A 234 -4.94 -19.72 -0.56
C LEU A 234 -4.91 -18.22 -0.25
N GLY A 235 -5.21 -17.38 -1.26
CA GLY A 235 -5.19 -15.93 -1.16
C GLY A 235 -3.76 -15.35 -1.09
N GLY A 236 -3.67 -14.05 -0.81
CA GLY A 236 -2.38 -13.36 -0.61
C GLY A 236 -1.58 -14.00 0.52
N SER A 237 -2.22 -14.26 1.67
CA SER A 237 -1.52 -14.81 2.84
C SER A 237 -0.85 -16.15 2.55
N GLY A 238 -1.51 -17.03 1.79
CA GLY A 238 -0.95 -18.33 1.43
C GLY A 238 0.16 -18.26 0.39
N GLY A 239 0.07 -17.34 -0.58
CA GLY A 239 1.15 -17.12 -1.54
C GLY A 239 2.41 -16.53 -0.89
N PHE A 240 2.23 -15.52 -0.03
CA PHE A 240 3.34 -14.94 0.72
C PHE A 240 3.92 -15.91 1.75
N ALA A 241 3.10 -16.69 2.45
CA ALA A 241 3.58 -17.76 3.33
C ALA A 241 4.39 -18.80 2.56
N ARG A 242 3.98 -19.15 1.33
CA ARG A 242 4.74 -20.07 0.47
C ARG A 242 6.12 -19.48 0.13
N ALA A 243 6.17 -18.23 -0.31
CA ALA A 243 7.45 -17.58 -0.61
C ALA A 243 8.37 -17.48 0.63
N MET A 244 7.83 -17.14 1.80
CA MET A 244 8.58 -17.15 3.05
C MET A 244 9.11 -18.55 3.37
N HIS A 245 8.27 -19.59 3.23
CA HIS A 245 8.64 -20.98 3.50
C HIS A 245 9.78 -21.46 2.61
N GLU A 246 9.69 -21.21 1.30
CA GLU A 246 10.71 -21.59 0.33
C GLU A 246 12.02 -20.82 0.58
N SER A 247 11.92 -19.53 0.95
CA SER A 247 13.09 -18.70 1.27
C SER A 247 13.83 -19.19 2.52
N LEU A 248 13.13 -19.75 3.52
CA LEU A 248 13.77 -20.36 4.70
C LEU A 248 14.67 -21.55 4.34
N GLN A 249 14.45 -22.20 3.20
CA GLN A 249 15.27 -23.32 2.71
C GLN A 249 16.50 -22.87 1.91
N ARG A 250 16.70 -21.55 1.74
CA ARG A 250 17.80 -20.98 0.95
C ARG A 250 18.93 -20.50 1.89
N PRO A 251 20.10 -21.16 1.91
CA PRO A 251 21.21 -20.75 2.76
C PRO A 251 21.88 -19.44 2.32
N GLU A 252 21.70 -19.03 1.06
CA GLU A 252 22.27 -17.80 0.49
C GLU A 252 21.40 -16.55 0.73
N SER A 253 20.17 -16.75 1.24
CA SER A 253 19.24 -15.67 1.51
C SER A 253 19.25 -15.26 2.98
N ASP A 254 19.46 -13.98 3.22
CA ASP A 254 19.22 -13.36 4.53
C ASP A 254 17.81 -12.74 4.59
N PHE A 255 17.19 -12.53 3.44
CA PHE A 255 15.92 -11.83 3.33
C PHE A 255 14.93 -12.54 2.40
N VAL A 256 13.64 -12.24 2.59
CA VAL A 256 12.59 -12.46 1.61
C VAL A 256 11.97 -11.11 1.22
N GLN A 257 11.95 -10.80 -0.07
CA GLN A 257 11.27 -9.63 -0.62
C GLN A 257 9.91 -10.06 -1.15
N LEU A 258 8.83 -9.68 -0.45
CA LEU A 258 7.48 -9.92 -0.93
C LEU A 258 7.09 -8.85 -1.95
N LEU A 259 6.42 -9.29 -3.02
CA LEU A 259 5.89 -8.46 -4.10
C LEU A 259 4.49 -8.97 -4.51
N ASP A 260 3.57 -8.04 -4.77
CA ASP A 260 2.26 -8.36 -5.36
C ASP A 260 2.39 -8.54 -6.89
N ASP A 261 1.35 -9.08 -7.54
CA ASP A 261 1.38 -9.35 -8.99
C ASP A 261 1.00 -8.15 -9.85
N ASP A 262 0.09 -7.27 -9.43
CA ASP A 262 -0.39 -6.11 -10.22
C ASP A 262 0.39 -4.81 -9.98
N VAL A 263 1.71 -4.95 -10.05
CA VAL A 263 2.66 -3.84 -9.85
C VAL A 263 3.46 -3.52 -11.10
N ARG A 264 4.00 -2.29 -11.14
CA ARG A 264 5.18 -1.95 -11.93
C ARG A 264 6.31 -1.62 -10.99
N ILE A 265 7.38 -2.40 -11.06
CA ILE A 265 8.54 -2.23 -10.20
C ILE A 265 9.47 -1.14 -10.72
N GLU A 266 10.12 -0.44 -9.79
CA GLU A 266 11.36 0.29 -10.02
C GLU A 266 12.52 -0.63 -9.57
N PRO A 267 13.27 -1.29 -10.47
CA PRO A 267 14.31 -2.25 -10.09
C PRO A 267 15.38 -1.68 -9.15
N GLU A 268 15.67 -0.38 -9.24
CA GLU A 268 16.59 0.27 -8.29
C GLU A 268 15.99 0.33 -6.88
N SER A 269 14.66 0.39 -6.72
CA SER A 269 13.99 0.25 -5.42
C SER A 269 14.25 -1.11 -4.80
N LEU A 270 14.24 -2.19 -5.60
CA LEU A 270 14.53 -3.54 -5.12
C LEU A 270 15.95 -3.58 -4.54
N ARG A 271 16.93 -3.13 -5.31
CA ARG A 271 18.33 -3.04 -4.88
C ARG A 271 18.47 -2.23 -3.59
N ARG A 272 17.89 -1.02 -3.55
CA ARG A 272 17.94 -0.13 -2.37
C ARG A 272 17.35 -0.76 -1.12
N SER A 273 16.24 -1.49 -1.24
CA SER A 273 15.62 -2.16 -0.10
C SER A 273 16.56 -3.20 0.52
N ILE A 274 17.20 -4.03 -0.31
CA ILE A 274 18.13 -5.08 0.11
C ILE A 274 19.39 -4.46 0.71
N VAL A 275 19.99 -3.49 0.03
CA VAL A 275 21.20 -2.81 0.52
C VAL A 275 20.92 -2.10 1.84
N PHE A 276 19.79 -1.41 1.98
CA PHE A 276 19.42 -0.82 3.26
C PHE A 276 19.26 -1.88 4.36
N GLY A 277 18.61 -3.01 4.06
CA GLY A 277 18.50 -4.16 4.96
C GLY A 277 19.86 -4.76 5.36
N GLN A 278 20.84 -4.77 4.46
CA GLN A 278 22.22 -5.21 4.71
C GLN A 278 22.98 -4.28 5.67
N PHE A 279 22.72 -2.97 5.61
CA PHE A 279 23.37 -1.96 6.43
C PHE A 279 22.67 -1.67 7.75
N ALA A 280 21.42 -2.08 7.92
CA ALA A 280 20.67 -1.87 9.16
C ALA A 280 21.36 -2.52 10.37
N THR A 281 21.60 -1.76 11.44
CA THR A 281 22.37 -2.23 12.62
C THR A 281 21.65 -3.36 13.35
N THR A 282 20.32 -3.31 13.38
CA THR A 282 19.44 -4.40 13.77
C THR A 282 18.64 -4.86 12.54
N PRO A 283 18.24 -6.15 12.45
CA PRO A 283 17.36 -6.56 11.36
C PRO A 283 16.02 -5.84 11.44
N VAL A 284 15.58 -5.25 10.33
CA VAL A 284 14.34 -4.46 10.21
C VAL A 284 13.57 -4.88 8.97
N LEU A 285 12.24 -4.74 9.01
CA LEU A 285 11.40 -4.91 7.83
C LEU A 285 11.47 -3.63 6.98
N VAL A 286 11.86 -3.74 5.71
CA VAL A 286 12.01 -2.59 4.80
C VAL A 286 10.84 -2.55 3.84
N GLY A 287 9.89 -1.68 4.13
CA GLY A 287 8.71 -1.41 3.33
C GLY A 287 8.97 -0.45 2.17
N GLY A 288 8.48 -0.78 0.98
CA GLY A 288 8.43 0.13 -0.15
C GLY A 288 7.16 0.97 -0.12
N HIS A 289 7.27 2.23 -0.54
CA HIS A 289 6.10 3.09 -0.77
C HIS A 289 5.31 2.65 -2.00
N MET A 290 4.01 3.01 -2.02
CA MET A 290 3.09 2.68 -3.10
C MET A 290 2.62 3.94 -3.84
N PHE A 291 3.00 4.06 -5.11
CA PHE A 291 2.40 5.02 -6.04
C PHE A 291 1.17 4.43 -6.74
N ASP A 292 0.24 5.29 -7.14
CA ASP A 292 -0.93 4.89 -7.91
C ASP A 292 -0.53 4.56 -9.37
N LEU A 293 -0.86 3.37 -9.85
CA LEU A 293 -0.52 2.95 -11.22
C LEU A 293 -1.20 3.77 -12.32
N LEU A 294 -2.37 4.35 -12.03
CA LEU A 294 -3.17 5.13 -12.97
C LEU A 294 -2.93 6.65 -12.82
N ASP A 295 -2.50 7.09 -11.64
CA ASP A 295 -2.15 8.48 -11.31
C ASP A 295 -0.71 8.53 -10.78
N ARG A 296 0.25 8.28 -11.68
CA ARG A 296 1.62 7.84 -11.37
C ARG A 296 2.49 8.72 -10.47
N PRO A 297 2.38 10.06 -10.44
CA PRO A 297 3.15 10.88 -9.50
C PRO A 297 2.56 10.87 -8.08
N LYS A 298 1.46 10.16 -7.85
CA LYS A 298 0.71 10.22 -6.60
C LYS A 298 1.02 9.08 -5.65
N LEU A 299 1.60 9.45 -4.52
CA LEU A 299 1.94 8.55 -3.43
C LEU A 299 0.72 8.32 -2.53
N HIS A 300 0.44 7.05 -2.22
CA HIS A 300 -0.70 6.66 -1.37
C HIS A 300 -0.53 7.10 0.09
N GLY A 301 0.64 6.84 0.66
CA GLY A 301 0.97 7.04 2.07
C GLY A 301 2.47 7.05 2.28
N TRP A 302 2.94 7.79 3.29
CA TRP A 302 4.36 7.89 3.64
C TRP A 302 4.76 6.96 4.80
N ALA A 303 3.87 6.80 5.77
CA ALA A 303 4.05 5.86 6.87
C ALA A 303 2.67 5.42 7.36
N GLU A 304 2.48 4.11 7.45
CA GLU A 304 1.22 3.51 7.88
C GLU A 304 1.34 2.98 9.32
N VAL A 305 0.31 3.25 10.12
CA VAL A 305 0.25 2.90 11.54
C VAL A 305 -1.09 2.28 11.88
N VAL A 306 -1.15 1.52 12.98
CA VAL A 306 -2.39 0.98 13.52
C VAL A 306 -2.84 1.83 14.69
N ASP A 307 -3.91 2.60 14.51
CA ASP A 307 -4.52 3.35 15.61
C ASP A 307 -5.13 2.37 16.61
N GLU A 308 -4.52 2.26 17.80
CA GLU A 308 -4.92 1.36 18.88
C GLU A 308 -6.37 1.54 19.33
N GLY A 309 -6.93 2.75 19.22
CA GLY A 309 -8.28 3.05 19.69
C GLY A 309 -9.33 2.21 18.97
N PRO A 310 -9.66 2.52 17.71
CA PRO A 310 -10.51 1.68 16.89
C PRO A 310 -9.79 0.37 16.49
N PHE A 311 -8.48 0.24 16.64
CA PHE A 311 -7.65 -0.82 16.08
C PHE A 311 -7.84 -0.88 14.55
N MET A 312 -7.40 0.18 13.87
CA MET A 312 -7.57 0.37 12.43
C MET A 312 -6.28 0.94 11.85
N TRP A 313 -5.84 0.42 10.71
CA TRP A 313 -4.76 1.05 9.95
C TRP A 313 -5.13 2.47 9.49
N ARG A 314 -4.13 3.33 9.39
CA ARG A 314 -4.22 4.66 8.81
C ARG A 314 -2.83 5.17 8.40
N ASN A 315 -2.82 6.15 7.51
CA ASN A 315 -1.63 6.97 7.30
C ASN A 315 -1.35 7.87 8.52
N LEU A 316 -0.08 8.10 8.83
CA LEU A 316 0.33 9.30 9.54
C LEU A 316 0.04 10.53 8.67
N TYR A 317 -0.43 11.62 9.29
CA TYR A 317 -0.90 12.82 8.58
C TYR A 317 -1.89 12.51 7.45
N GLN A 318 -2.88 11.65 7.74
CA GLN A 318 -3.84 11.14 6.76
C GLN A 318 -4.55 12.25 5.95
N GLU A 319 -4.74 13.42 6.54
CA GLU A 319 -5.32 14.60 5.89
C GLU A 319 -4.48 15.16 4.74
N LYS A 320 -3.16 14.93 4.75
CA LYS A 320 -2.20 15.33 3.72
C LYS A 320 -1.92 14.23 2.69
N MET A 321 -2.53 13.04 2.84
CA MET A 321 -2.35 11.89 1.94
C MET A 321 -3.62 11.58 1.14
N PRO A 322 -3.55 11.07 -0.11
CA PRO A 322 -2.33 10.87 -0.90
C PRO A 322 -1.64 12.18 -1.29
N HIS A 323 -0.34 12.13 -1.56
CA HIS A 323 0.51 13.26 -1.94
C HIS A 323 0.86 13.17 -3.44
N ASP A 324 0.75 14.29 -4.17
CA ASP A 324 1.01 14.35 -5.61
C ASP A 324 2.29 15.14 -5.90
N PHE A 325 3.34 14.44 -6.34
CA PHE A 325 4.64 15.04 -6.65
C PHE A 325 4.63 15.91 -7.91
N GLY A 326 3.62 15.76 -8.78
CA GLY A 326 3.40 16.63 -9.94
C GLY A 326 2.85 18.00 -9.54
N VAL A 327 2.16 18.09 -8.39
CA VAL A 327 1.64 19.34 -7.82
C VAL A 327 2.65 19.99 -6.89
N ALA A 328 3.28 19.22 -6.01
CA ALA A 328 4.31 19.71 -5.09
C ALA A 328 5.44 18.69 -5.01
N ASN A 329 6.62 19.00 -5.54
CA ASN A 329 7.76 18.09 -5.45
C ASN A 329 8.27 17.93 -4.01
N LEU A 330 9.27 17.06 -3.82
CA LEU A 330 9.92 16.83 -2.52
C LEU A 330 10.38 18.15 -1.86
N ARG A 331 11.08 19.01 -2.60
CA ARG A 331 11.67 20.26 -2.10
C ARG A 331 10.63 21.31 -1.68
N GLN A 332 9.39 21.18 -2.11
CA GLN A 332 8.27 22.06 -1.71
C GLN A 332 7.36 21.41 -0.67
N SER A 333 7.72 20.25 -0.14
CA SER A 333 6.87 19.47 0.75
C SER A 333 7.55 19.23 2.10
N PRO A 334 7.62 20.24 3.00
CA PRO A 334 8.31 20.13 4.29
C PRO A 334 7.94 18.89 5.11
N LEU A 335 6.67 18.46 5.04
CA LEU A 335 6.18 17.25 5.71
C LEU A 335 7.02 16.01 5.36
N LEU A 336 7.45 15.86 4.10
CA LEU A 336 8.19 14.70 3.59
C LEU A 336 9.69 14.73 3.95
N HIS A 337 10.14 15.80 4.61
CA HIS A 337 11.48 15.87 5.18
C HIS A 337 11.55 15.30 6.59
N MET A 338 10.42 15.11 7.26
CA MET A 338 10.36 14.49 8.59
C MET A 338 10.63 12.99 8.50
N ARG A 339 11.41 12.44 9.44
CA ARG A 339 11.49 10.99 9.62
C ARG A 339 10.19 10.51 10.27
N MET A 340 9.44 9.65 9.59
CA MET A 340 8.22 9.06 10.10
C MET A 340 8.40 7.56 10.28
N ASP A 341 8.02 7.07 11.45
CA ASP A 341 8.03 5.65 11.78
C ASP A 341 6.70 4.99 11.43
N ALA A 342 6.74 3.74 10.98
CA ALA A 342 5.58 2.97 10.55
C ALA A 342 5.41 1.74 11.46
N ASP A 343 4.16 1.35 11.73
CA ASP A 343 3.89 0.10 12.46
C ASP A 343 3.92 -1.11 11.50
N TYR A 344 3.59 -0.87 10.23
CA TYR A 344 3.57 -1.89 9.20
C TYR A 344 3.79 -1.31 7.80
N ASN A 345 4.06 -2.19 6.85
CA ASN A 345 4.04 -1.86 5.42
C ASN A 345 3.29 -2.95 4.66
N GLY A 346 2.50 -2.55 3.67
CA GLY A 346 1.83 -3.52 2.81
C GLY A 346 2.81 -4.39 2.02
N TRP A 347 2.37 -5.60 1.72
CA TRP A 347 3.17 -6.61 0.99
C TRP A 347 3.16 -6.45 -0.53
N TRP A 348 2.71 -5.29 -1.04
CA TRP A 348 3.04 -4.89 -2.41
C TRP A 348 4.55 -4.85 -2.62
N MET A 349 5.31 -4.40 -1.61
CA MET A 349 6.77 -4.44 -1.58
C MET A 349 7.25 -4.37 -0.13
N CYS A 350 7.68 -5.50 0.45
CA CYS A 350 8.25 -5.53 1.79
C CYS A 350 9.39 -6.54 1.88
N LEU A 351 10.59 -6.06 2.20
CA LEU A 351 11.74 -6.90 2.53
C LEU A 351 11.66 -7.30 4.00
N ILE A 352 11.72 -8.61 4.26
CA ILE A 352 11.63 -9.18 5.59
C ILE A 352 12.89 -9.99 5.85
N PRO A 353 13.65 -9.70 6.93
CA PRO A 353 14.78 -10.55 7.33
C PRO A 353 14.27 -11.96 7.67
N LEU A 354 14.96 -13.00 7.17
CA LEU A 354 14.59 -14.38 7.50
C LEU A 354 14.74 -14.67 9.00
N ASP A 355 15.56 -13.92 9.72
CA ASP A 355 15.60 -13.97 11.18
C ASP A 355 14.27 -13.60 11.83
N ALA A 356 13.56 -12.62 11.28
CA ALA A 356 12.21 -12.28 11.74
C ALA A 356 11.25 -13.45 11.43
N VAL A 357 11.29 -14.00 10.22
CA VAL A 357 10.45 -15.14 9.82
C VAL A 357 10.69 -16.37 10.72
N ARG A 358 11.95 -16.70 11.01
CA ARG A 358 12.33 -17.78 11.93
C ARG A 358 11.84 -17.52 13.35
N LYS A 359 11.86 -16.27 13.80
CA LYS A 359 11.49 -15.88 15.16
C LYS A 359 9.97 -15.83 15.37
N VAL A 360 9.23 -15.29 14.40
CA VAL A 360 7.79 -15.01 14.56
C VAL A 360 6.88 -15.86 13.68
N GLY A 361 7.43 -16.78 12.90
CA GLY A 361 6.68 -17.64 11.96
C GLY A 361 6.31 -16.94 10.65
N LEU A 362 5.53 -17.62 9.82
CA LEU A 362 5.07 -17.20 8.50
C LEU A 362 3.83 -16.28 8.58
N SER A 363 3.19 -15.99 7.45
CA SER A 363 1.92 -15.23 7.43
C SER A 363 0.82 -15.88 8.26
N LEU A 364 -0.06 -15.08 8.86
CA LEU A 364 -1.33 -15.55 9.41
C LEU A 364 -2.19 -16.14 8.28
N PRO A 365 -2.90 -17.28 8.44
CA PRO A 365 -3.78 -17.85 7.41
C PRO A 365 -5.06 -17.02 7.22
N ALA A 366 -4.90 -15.77 6.77
CA ALA A 366 -5.91 -14.73 6.71
C ALA A 366 -6.62 -14.64 5.35
N PHE A 367 -6.18 -15.42 4.36
CA PHE A 367 -6.54 -15.34 2.94
C PHE A 367 -6.13 -14.00 2.30
N ILE A 368 -6.72 -12.87 2.72
CA ILE A 368 -6.34 -11.51 2.30
C ILE A 368 -6.59 -10.52 3.45
N LYS A 369 -5.89 -9.38 3.43
CA LYS A 369 -6.06 -8.22 4.34
C LYS A 369 -5.60 -8.53 5.77
N TRP A 370 -4.96 -7.54 6.40
CA TRP A 370 -4.42 -7.57 7.77
C TRP A 370 -3.26 -8.55 7.99
N ASP A 371 -2.94 -9.42 7.04
CA ASP A 371 -1.81 -10.33 7.11
C ASP A 371 -0.47 -9.58 7.14
N ASP A 372 -0.34 -8.54 6.32
CA ASP A 372 0.79 -7.61 6.33
C ASP A 372 0.93 -6.86 7.66
N ALA A 373 -0.15 -6.21 8.10
CA ALA A 373 -0.18 -5.42 9.32
C ALA A 373 0.04 -6.28 10.57
N GLU A 374 -0.61 -7.45 10.65
CA GLU A 374 -0.42 -8.38 11.77
C GLU A 374 1.00 -8.91 11.82
N PHE A 375 1.58 -9.32 10.69
CA PHE A 375 2.96 -9.80 10.67
C PHE A 375 3.94 -8.72 11.14
N CYS A 376 3.80 -7.48 10.66
CA CYS A 376 4.68 -6.38 11.05
C CYS A 376 4.54 -6.01 12.53
N LEU A 377 3.31 -6.00 13.08
CA LEU A 377 3.08 -5.81 14.52
C LEU A 377 3.74 -6.92 15.33
N ARG A 378 3.55 -8.19 14.92
CA ARG A 378 4.15 -9.35 15.58
C ARG A 378 5.68 -9.33 15.53
N ALA A 379 6.25 -8.94 14.39
CA ALA A 379 7.69 -8.76 14.21
C ALA A 379 8.22 -7.61 15.09
N GLY A 380 7.51 -6.48 15.13
CA GLY A 380 7.84 -5.32 15.97
C GLY A 380 7.85 -5.65 17.46
N GLU A 381 6.84 -6.39 17.95
CA GLU A 381 6.79 -6.90 19.33
C GLU A 381 7.96 -7.84 19.66
N ALA A 382 8.53 -8.52 18.66
CA ALA A 382 9.70 -9.39 18.79
C ALA A 382 11.05 -8.68 18.56
N GLY A 383 11.05 -7.35 18.37
CA GLY A 383 12.26 -6.54 18.20
C GLY A 383 12.70 -6.30 16.75
N PHE A 384 11.84 -6.59 15.77
CA PHE A 384 12.07 -6.33 14.35
C PHE A 384 11.14 -5.20 13.88
N PRO A 385 11.54 -3.92 14.02
CA PRO A 385 10.69 -2.81 13.63
C PRO A 385 10.50 -2.73 12.11
N THR A 386 9.48 -1.99 11.69
CA THR A 386 9.19 -1.73 10.27
C THR A 386 9.59 -0.32 9.90
N VAL A 387 10.18 -0.15 8.72
CA VAL A 387 10.48 1.15 8.13
C VAL A 387 9.86 1.24 6.75
N SER A 388 9.02 2.25 6.51
CA SER A 388 8.62 2.64 5.15
C SER A 388 9.74 3.51 4.57
N MET A 389 10.53 2.95 3.66
CA MET A 389 11.81 3.52 3.22
C MET A 389 11.63 4.49 2.05
N PRO A 390 11.88 5.80 2.22
CA PRO A 390 11.79 6.74 1.11
C PRO A 390 12.83 6.43 0.03
N GLY A 391 12.47 6.66 -1.23
CA GLY A 391 13.30 6.27 -2.38
C GLY A 391 13.23 4.78 -2.74
N VAL A 392 12.46 3.97 -2.00
CA VAL A 392 12.04 2.62 -2.36
C VAL A 392 10.54 2.66 -2.65
N ALA A 393 10.14 2.37 -3.87
CA ALA A 393 8.72 2.34 -4.25
C ALA A 393 8.44 1.50 -5.50
N LEU A 394 7.14 1.27 -5.72
CA LEU A 394 6.58 0.76 -6.96
C LEU A 394 5.25 1.45 -7.28
N TRP A 395 4.67 1.14 -8.43
CA TRP A 395 3.31 1.54 -8.80
C TRP A 395 2.36 0.36 -8.68
N HIS A 396 1.21 0.56 -8.05
CA HIS A 396 0.21 -0.47 -7.81
C HIS A 396 -1.19 0.05 -8.18
N VAL A 397 -2.07 -0.84 -8.65
CA VAL A 397 -3.48 -0.49 -8.90
C VAL A 397 -4.12 0.02 -7.61
N SER A 398 -4.58 1.28 -7.60
CA SER A 398 -5.19 1.87 -6.41
C SER A 398 -6.66 1.47 -6.22
N TRP A 399 -7.16 1.64 -4.99
CA TRP A 399 -8.55 1.36 -4.63
C TRP A 399 -9.56 2.43 -5.08
N VAL A 400 -9.16 3.41 -5.90
CA VAL A 400 -10.01 4.57 -6.26
C VAL A 400 -11.33 4.16 -6.93
N ASN A 401 -11.34 3.05 -7.68
CA ASN A 401 -12.51 2.56 -8.41
C ASN A 401 -13.16 1.31 -7.78
N LYS A 402 -12.72 0.87 -6.60
CA LYS A 402 -13.23 -0.35 -5.92
C LYS A 402 -13.70 0.00 -4.51
N ASP A 403 -14.84 -0.55 -4.10
CA ASP A 403 -15.33 -0.44 -2.72
C ASP A 403 -15.33 -1.83 -2.07
N ASP A 404 -14.18 -2.20 -1.51
CA ASP A 404 -13.96 -3.49 -0.85
C ASP A 404 -14.63 -3.57 0.54
N SER A 405 -15.25 -2.49 1.01
CA SER A 405 -16.02 -2.45 2.26
C SER A 405 -17.44 -2.98 2.10
N ILE A 406 -17.94 -3.11 0.86
CA ILE A 406 -19.31 -3.56 0.55
C ILE A 406 -19.36 -4.85 -0.28
N ASP A 407 -18.22 -5.35 -0.76
CA ASP A 407 -18.12 -6.60 -1.51
C ASP A 407 -17.77 -7.81 -0.59
N TRP A 408 -17.41 -8.95 -1.19
CA TRP A 408 -17.04 -10.17 -0.45
C TRP A 408 -15.84 -9.97 0.49
N GLN A 409 -14.97 -8.98 0.24
CA GLN A 409 -13.80 -8.68 1.06
C GLN A 409 -14.20 -8.10 2.43
N ALA A 410 -15.42 -7.57 2.58
CA ALA A 410 -15.95 -7.09 3.86
C ALA A 410 -15.95 -8.18 4.96
N TYR A 411 -16.05 -9.46 4.57
CA TYR A 411 -15.86 -10.60 5.48
C TYR A 411 -14.44 -10.61 6.07
N PHE A 412 -13.41 -10.55 5.23
CA PHE A 412 -12.01 -10.61 5.63
C PHE A 412 -11.58 -9.36 6.40
N HIS A 413 -12.01 -8.18 5.95
CA HIS A 413 -11.82 -6.92 6.69
C HIS A 413 -12.35 -6.99 8.13
N ALA A 414 -13.51 -7.60 8.33
CA ALA A 414 -14.10 -7.73 9.67
C ALA A 414 -13.44 -8.83 10.50
N ARG A 415 -13.24 -10.01 9.90
CA ARG A 415 -12.64 -11.16 10.58
C ARG A 415 -11.21 -10.85 11.02
N ASN A 416 -10.36 -10.50 10.06
CA ASN A 416 -8.92 -10.41 10.29
C ASN A 416 -8.56 -9.21 11.18
N ARG A 417 -9.30 -8.09 11.09
CA ARG A 417 -9.17 -6.98 12.04
C ARG A 417 -9.43 -7.38 13.48
N ILE A 418 -10.49 -8.16 13.71
CA ILE A 418 -10.82 -8.61 15.07
C ILE A 418 -9.77 -9.61 15.54
N VAL A 419 -9.29 -10.51 14.66
CA VAL A 419 -8.21 -11.45 14.99
C VAL A 419 -6.92 -10.70 15.35
N ALA A 420 -6.46 -9.77 14.53
CA ALA A 420 -5.29 -8.94 14.83
C ALA A 420 -5.50 -8.14 16.14
N GLY A 421 -6.71 -7.63 16.39
CA GLY A 421 -7.06 -6.99 17.66
C GLY A 421 -6.98 -7.94 18.86
N LEU A 422 -7.41 -9.20 18.72
CA LEU A 422 -7.28 -10.21 19.77
C LEU A 422 -5.80 -10.53 20.05
N LEU A 423 -4.97 -10.59 19.01
CA LEU A 423 -3.54 -10.88 19.12
C LEU A 423 -2.77 -9.73 19.77
N HIS A 424 -2.94 -8.49 19.29
CA HIS A 424 -2.03 -7.39 19.63
C HIS A 424 -2.64 -6.28 20.51
N SER A 425 -3.97 -6.10 20.52
CA SER A 425 -4.55 -4.99 21.29
C SER A 425 -4.44 -5.19 22.80
N GLY A 426 -3.92 -4.18 23.50
CA GLY A 426 -3.93 -4.08 24.96
C GLY A 426 -5.27 -3.61 25.56
N ALA A 427 -6.26 -3.24 24.74
CA ALA A 427 -7.49 -2.63 25.24
C ALA A 427 -8.41 -3.66 25.95
N PRO A 428 -8.88 -3.37 27.17
CA PRO A 428 -9.72 -4.30 27.91
C PRO A 428 -11.05 -4.54 27.19
N ARG A 429 -11.41 -5.83 27.04
CA ARG A 429 -12.64 -6.28 26.37
C ARG A 429 -12.81 -5.70 24.95
N GLY A 430 -11.71 -5.50 24.23
CA GLY A 430 -11.69 -5.00 22.85
C GLY A 430 -12.01 -3.50 22.70
N GLY A 431 -12.05 -2.74 23.81
CA GLY A 431 -12.08 -1.27 23.80
C GLY A 431 -13.02 -0.61 22.77
N ARG A 432 -12.48 0.35 22.01
CA ARG A 432 -13.24 1.08 20.97
C ARG A 432 -13.34 0.29 19.66
N LEU A 433 -12.54 -0.75 19.43
CA LEU A 433 -12.66 -1.65 18.27
C LEU A 433 -14.07 -2.26 18.16
N ILE A 434 -14.60 -2.82 19.26
CA ILE A 434 -15.96 -3.41 19.26
C ILE A 434 -17.02 -2.35 18.96
N VAL A 435 -16.86 -1.16 19.52
CA VAL A 435 -17.79 -0.03 19.30
C VAL A 435 -17.71 0.43 17.84
N HIS A 436 -16.51 0.50 17.27
CA HIS A 436 -16.28 0.89 15.89
C HIS A 436 -16.88 -0.14 14.93
N SER A 437 -16.58 -1.43 15.12
CA SER A 437 -17.13 -2.52 14.31
C SER A 437 -18.67 -2.49 14.31
N ARG A 438 -19.29 -2.33 15.48
CA ARG A 438 -20.75 -2.20 15.58
C ARG A 438 -21.27 -0.97 14.82
N ARG A 439 -20.58 0.16 14.90
CA ARG A 439 -20.98 1.39 14.18
C ARG A 439 -20.92 1.21 12.66
N VAL A 440 -19.96 0.44 12.14
CA VAL A 440 -19.88 0.09 10.73
C VAL A 440 -21.11 -0.71 10.30
N ASP A 441 -21.50 -1.75 11.06
CA ASP A 441 -22.73 -2.51 10.80
C ASP A 441 -23.96 -1.61 10.76
N LEU A 442 -24.09 -0.70 11.75
CA LEU A 442 -25.23 0.22 11.82
C LEU A 442 -25.27 1.16 10.60
N LYS A 443 -24.12 1.64 10.12
CA LYS A 443 -24.05 2.47 8.91
C LYS A 443 -24.55 1.70 7.69
N HIS A 444 -24.04 0.49 7.46
CA HIS A 444 -24.50 -0.35 6.34
C HIS A 444 -25.99 -0.69 6.43
N LEU A 445 -26.48 -1.05 7.62
CA LEU A 445 -27.91 -1.32 7.85
C LEU A 445 -28.79 -0.10 7.51
N MET A 446 -28.39 1.09 7.95
CA MET A 446 -29.10 2.34 7.62
C MET A 446 -29.04 2.66 6.12
N MET A 447 -27.94 2.32 5.46
CA MET A 447 -27.75 2.48 4.02
C MET A 447 -28.43 1.40 3.17
N MET A 448 -29.15 0.44 3.78
CA MET A 448 -29.79 -0.69 3.10
C MET A 448 -28.79 -1.60 2.38
N GLN A 449 -27.56 -1.65 2.88
CA GLN A 449 -26.49 -2.53 2.41
C GLN A 449 -26.48 -3.77 3.31
N TYR A 450 -27.34 -4.75 3.04
CA TYR A 450 -27.51 -5.90 3.92
C TYR A 450 -26.44 -6.96 3.69
N TYR A 451 -26.03 -7.20 2.46
CA TYR A 451 -24.95 -8.15 2.12
C TYR A 451 -23.66 -7.98 2.96
N PRO A 452 -23.04 -6.78 3.05
CA PRO A 452 -21.84 -6.62 3.89
C PRO A 452 -22.11 -6.88 5.36
N VAL A 453 -23.30 -6.58 5.88
CA VAL A 453 -23.67 -6.90 7.28
C VAL A 453 -23.81 -8.41 7.48
N ALA A 454 -24.29 -9.14 6.48
CA ALA A 454 -24.36 -10.60 6.52
C ALA A 454 -22.96 -11.24 6.60
N LEU A 455 -22.05 -10.76 5.76
CA LEU A 455 -20.64 -11.16 5.76
C LEU A 455 -19.96 -10.85 7.09
N ARG A 456 -20.16 -9.64 7.61
CA ARG A 456 -19.59 -9.20 8.90
C ARG A 456 -20.14 -10.04 10.05
N ASN A 457 -21.44 -10.36 10.07
CA ASN A 457 -22.02 -11.27 11.05
C ASN A 457 -21.45 -12.68 10.95
N ARG A 458 -21.18 -13.19 9.74
CA ARG A 458 -20.50 -14.47 9.54
C ARG A 458 -19.07 -14.43 10.06
N ALA A 459 -18.30 -13.38 9.74
CA ALA A 459 -16.96 -13.17 10.27
C ALA A 459 -16.93 -13.19 11.80
N LEU A 460 -17.87 -12.50 12.47
CA LEU A 460 -17.95 -12.52 13.93
C LEU A 460 -18.29 -13.91 14.49
N ARG A 461 -19.15 -14.68 13.83
CA ARG A 461 -19.46 -16.07 14.25
C ARG A 461 -18.23 -16.97 14.12
N ASP A 462 -17.47 -16.83 13.04
CA ASP A 462 -16.24 -17.58 12.83
C ASP A 462 -15.21 -17.22 13.91
N VAL A 463 -15.00 -15.93 14.20
CA VAL A 463 -14.12 -15.48 15.29
C VAL A 463 -14.55 -16.08 16.64
N LEU A 464 -15.85 -16.02 16.95
CA LEU A 464 -16.43 -16.58 18.18
C LEU A 464 -16.30 -18.10 18.29
N SER A 465 -16.04 -18.80 17.18
CA SER A 465 -15.85 -20.26 17.15
C SER A 465 -14.43 -20.71 17.55
N GLY A 466 -13.49 -19.76 17.69
CA GLY A 466 -12.10 -20.04 18.06
C GLY A 466 -11.13 -20.05 16.87
N PRO A 467 -9.81 -20.12 17.12
CA PRO A 467 -8.76 -19.93 16.11
C PRO A 467 -8.78 -20.94 14.95
N ASP A 468 -9.22 -22.18 15.19
CA ASP A 468 -9.23 -23.27 14.20
C ASP A 468 -10.02 -22.94 12.93
N HIS A 469 -10.96 -21.98 12.99
CA HIS A 469 -11.69 -21.54 11.81
C HIS A 469 -10.77 -20.97 10.73
N MET A 470 -9.65 -20.32 11.11
CA MET A 470 -8.74 -19.66 10.18
C MET A 470 -8.16 -20.64 9.16
N ARG A 471 -7.74 -21.83 9.62
CA ARG A 471 -7.27 -22.92 8.75
C ARG A 471 -8.44 -23.57 8.02
N ARG A 472 -9.47 -23.99 8.76
CA ARG A 472 -10.60 -24.75 8.20
C ARG A 472 -11.29 -24.06 7.03
N ASN A 473 -11.37 -22.73 7.04
CA ASN A 473 -12.07 -21.98 6.01
C ASN A 473 -11.17 -21.20 5.04
N LEU A 474 -9.84 -21.37 5.10
CA LEU A 474 -8.87 -20.60 4.32
C LEU A 474 -9.21 -20.58 2.82
N ALA A 475 -9.37 -21.75 2.20
CA ALA A 475 -9.69 -21.88 0.77
C ALA A 475 -11.20 -21.70 0.45
N THR A 476 -12.08 -21.89 1.44
CA THR A 476 -13.54 -21.97 1.21
C THR A 476 -14.29 -20.68 1.54
N ALA A 477 -13.70 -19.77 2.33
CA ALA A 477 -14.36 -18.56 2.80
C ALA A 477 -14.72 -17.60 1.66
N MET A 478 -13.81 -17.39 0.69
CA MET A 478 -14.04 -16.48 -0.43
C MET A 478 -15.14 -16.99 -1.40
N PRO A 479 -15.13 -18.27 -1.85
CA PRO A 479 -16.25 -18.82 -2.62
C PRO A 479 -17.59 -18.72 -1.89
N ALA A 480 -17.60 -19.04 -0.59
CA ALA A 480 -18.83 -18.99 0.22
C ALA A 480 -19.34 -17.55 0.44
N ALA A 481 -18.44 -16.57 0.56
CA ALA A 481 -18.81 -15.15 0.62
C ALA A 481 -19.41 -14.68 -0.69
N ARG A 482 -18.80 -15.01 -1.84
CA ARG A 482 -19.30 -14.66 -3.17
C ARG A 482 -20.67 -15.30 -3.46
N ALA A 483 -20.85 -16.57 -3.11
CA ALA A 483 -22.12 -17.27 -3.30
C ALA A 483 -23.27 -16.59 -2.54
N LEU A 484 -22.99 -16.06 -1.33
CA LEU A 484 -23.98 -15.37 -0.52
C LEU A 484 -24.55 -14.12 -1.21
N ALA A 485 -23.81 -13.48 -2.12
CA ALA A 485 -24.29 -12.29 -2.85
C ALA A 485 -25.61 -12.55 -3.59
N ALA A 486 -25.85 -13.77 -4.06
CA ALA A 486 -27.08 -14.14 -4.77
C ALA A 486 -28.37 -13.95 -3.92
N GLU A 487 -28.26 -13.96 -2.58
CA GLU A 487 -29.40 -13.76 -1.66
C GLU A 487 -29.76 -12.27 -1.44
N TYR A 488 -28.96 -11.36 -2.00
CA TYR A 488 -28.99 -9.93 -1.71
C TYR A 488 -29.12 -9.12 -3.02
N PRO A 489 -30.35 -8.69 -3.39
CA PRO A 489 -30.59 -7.97 -4.63
C PRO A 489 -29.74 -6.71 -4.81
N GLU A 490 -29.33 -6.07 -3.71
CA GLU A 490 -28.51 -4.86 -3.74
C GLU A 490 -27.11 -5.07 -4.34
N THR A 491 -26.63 -6.31 -4.42
CA THR A 491 -25.31 -6.63 -5.00
C THR A 491 -25.33 -6.68 -6.52
N VAL A 492 -26.51 -6.72 -7.14
CA VAL A 492 -26.65 -6.76 -8.60
C VAL A 492 -26.35 -5.37 -9.16
N VAL A 493 -25.34 -5.30 -10.03
CA VAL A 493 -25.01 -4.08 -10.78
C VAL A 493 -25.80 -4.09 -12.08
N HIS A 494 -26.73 -3.17 -12.23
CA HIS A 494 -27.52 -3.01 -13.45
C HIS A 494 -26.72 -2.19 -14.47
N ARG A 495 -26.33 -2.83 -15.58
CA ARG A 495 -25.47 -2.26 -16.63
C ARG A 495 -26.16 -2.11 -18.00
N ASP A 496 -27.37 -2.64 -18.16
CA ASP A 496 -28.07 -2.67 -19.44
C ASP A 496 -28.37 -1.25 -19.95
N PRO A 497 -27.73 -0.79 -21.05
CA PRO A 497 -27.95 0.54 -21.59
C PRO A 497 -29.33 0.69 -22.26
N ALA A 498 -29.94 -0.41 -22.71
CA ALA A 498 -31.27 -0.39 -23.30
C ALA A 498 -32.38 -0.20 -22.25
N ARG A 499 -32.10 -0.56 -20.99
CA ARG A 499 -33.01 -0.42 -19.86
C ARG A 499 -32.51 0.61 -18.86
N VAL A 500 -32.62 1.88 -19.23
CA VAL A 500 -32.22 3.01 -18.37
C VAL A 500 -33.09 3.05 -17.11
N LEU A 501 -32.47 2.86 -15.95
CA LEU A 501 -33.13 2.97 -14.65
C LEU A 501 -33.26 4.44 -14.24
N HIS A 502 -34.50 4.87 -13.98
CA HIS A 502 -34.82 6.20 -13.46
C HIS A 502 -35.44 6.12 -12.07
N SER A 503 -34.99 6.98 -11.16
CA SER A 503 -35.67 7.18 -9.89
C SER A 503 -36.91 8.08 -10.05
N ARG A 504 -37.79 8.09 -9.04
CA ARG A 504 -39.03 8.90 -9.03
C ARG A 504 -38.74 10.39 -8.84
N ARG A 505 -37.79 10.72 -7.96
CA ARG A 505 -37.43 12.11 -7.60
C ARG A 505 -36.15 12.61 -8.29
N GLY A 506 -35.56 11.80 -9.16
CA GLY A 506 -34.32 12.14 -9.87
C GLY A 506 -33.08 12.13 -8.98
N ARG A 507 -31.96 12.51 -9.59
CA ARG A 507 -30.65 12.55 -8.94
C ARG A 507 -30.57 13.69 -7.93
N GLN A 508 -30.19 13.36 -6.70
CA GLN A 508 -29.86 14.34 -5.67
C GLN A 508 -28.42 14.80 -5.85
N VAL A 509 -28.20 16.12 -5.84
CA VAL A 509 -26.88 16.74 -6.03
C VAL A 509 -26.59 17.65 -4.85
N TYR A 510 -25.36 17.60 -4.36
CA TYR A 510 -24.92 18.35 -3.19
C TYR A 510 -23.69 19.20 -3.52
N LYS A 511 -23.43 20.21 -2.70
CA LYS A 511 -22.24 21.06 -2.83
C LYS A 511 -20.99 20.19 -2.65
N ARG A 512 -20.02 20.35 -3.55
CA ARG A 512 -18.69 19.74 -3.39
C ARG A 512 -17.96 20.45 -2.25
N LEU A 513 -17.62 19.70 -1.20
CA LEU A 513 -16.87 20.20 -0.06
C LEU A 513 -15.36 19.92 -0.24
N PRO A 514 -14.48 20.69 0.41
CA PRO A 514 -13.07 20.36 0.52
C PRO A 514 -12.85 18.95 1.07
N LYS A 515 -11.68 18.39 0.80
CA LYS A 515 -11.29 17.07 1.30
C LYS A 515 -11.30 17.09 2.84
N ASN A 516 -11.84 16.03 3.46
CA ASN A 516 -12.04 15.88 4.90
C ASN A 516 -13.09 16.80 5.55
N GLU A 517 -13.82 17.59 4.76
CA GLU A 517 -15.00 18.31 5.23
C GLU A 517 -16.28 17.56 4.86
N PHE A 518 -17.18 17.40 5.84
CA PHE A 518 -18.43 16.67 5.67
C PHE A 518 -19.60 17.48 6.21
N ASP A 519 -20.73 17.45 5.51
CA ASP A 519 -22.01 18.02 5.96
C ASP A 519 -22.82 17.05 6.86
N SER A 520 -22.15 16.03 7.38
CA SER A 520 -22.77 15.03 8.25
C SER A 520 -23.25 15.64 9.58
N PRO A 521 -24.34 15.14 10.18
CA PRO A 521 -24.79 15.63 11.46
C PRO A 521 -23.74 15.32 12.56
N THR A 522 -23.47 16.31 13.42
CA THR A 522 -22.52 16.19 14.54
C THR A 522 -23.21 16.38 15.90
N GLY A 523 -22.53 16.04 17.01
CA GLY A 523 -23.00 16.31 18.38
C GLY A 523 -24.39 15.75 18.71
N LEU A 524 -25.29 16.59 19.21
CA LEU A 524 -26.66 16.19 19.57
C LEU A 524 -27.51 15.86 18.34
N ARG A 525 -27.33 16.59 17.22
CA ARG A 525 -28.03 16.33 15.96
C ARG A 525 -27.73 14.94 15.43
N LEU A 526 -26.48 14.49 15.56
CA LEU A 526 -26.06 13.12 15.24
C LEU A 526 -26.88 12.09 16.02
N ARG A 527 -26.98 12.25 17.34
CA ARG A 527 -27.70 11.31 18.21
C ARG A 527 -29.18 11.23 17.84
N ILE A 528 -29.82 12.38 17.62
CA ILE A 528 -31.23 12.47 17.21
C ILE A 528 -31.42 11.81 15.84
N PHE A 529 -30.56 12.13 14.86
CA PHE A 529 -30.60 11.54 13.53
C PHE A 529 -30.47 10.01 13.59
N THR A 530 -29.45 9.50 14.27
CA THR A 530 -29.22 8.06 14.40
C THR A 530 -30.42 7.37 15.04
N LEU A 531 -30.95 7.90 16.15
CA LEU A 531 -32.12 7.32 16.81
C LEU A 531 -33.35 7.31 15.90
N LYS A 532 -33.64 8.45 15.24
CA LYS A 532 -34.77 8.57 14.30
C LYS A 532 -34.64 7.57 13.15
N THR A 533 -33.46 7.45 12.56
CA THR A 533 -33.22 6.55 11.43
C THR A 533 -33.32 5.08 11.85
N LEU A 534 -32.73 4.70 12.98
CA LEU A 534 -32.84 3.32 13.49
C LEU A 534 -34.31 2.95 13.78
N LEU A 535 -35.07 3.85 14.42
CA LEU A 535 -36.50 3.62 14.68
C LEU A 535 -37.30 3.57 13.39
N SER A 536 -37.05 4.48 12.44
CA SER A 536 -37.73 4.53 11.15
C SER A 536 -37.57 3.20 10.39
N HIS A 537 -36.32 2.74 10.20
CA HIS A 537 -36.04 1.45 9.55
C HIS A 537 -36.62 0.26 10.32
N TRP A 538 -36.79 0.40 11.65
CA TRP A 538 -37.44 -0.62 12.46
C TRP A 538 -38.95 -0.70 12.23
N VAL A 539 -39.68 0.41 12.13
CA VAL A 539 -41.17 0.39 12.10
C VAL A 539 -41.73 0.58 10.70
N HIS A 540 -41.13 1.43 9.88
CA HIS A 540 -41.68 1.91 8.62
C HIS A 540 -41.78 0.79 7.58
N ARG A 541 -42.94 0.69 6.93
CA ARG A 541 -43.13 -0.16 5.75
C ARG A 541 -42.90 0.72 4.52
N PRO A 542 -41.97 0.36 3.61
CA PRO A 542 -41.70 1.16 2.42
C PRO A 542 -42.94 1.25 1.53
N ASP A 543 -43.13 2.39 0.88
CA ASP A 543 -44.19 2.59 -0.10
C ASP A 543 -43.97 1.63 -1.30
N PRO A 544 -44.97 0.80 -1.69
CA PRO A 544 -44.85 -0.08 -2.86
C PRO A 544 -44.41 0.66 -4.13
N ALA A 545 -44.80 1.93 -4.27
CA ALA A 545 -44.46 2.75 -5.41
C ALA A 545 -42.97 3.15 -5.43
N ASN A 546 -42.33 3.25 -4.26
CA ASN A 546 -40.88 3.47 -4.12
C ASN A 546 -40.10 2.17 -4.31
N ILE A 547 -40.69 1.00 -4.09
CA ILE A 547 -40.05 -0.29 -4.37
C ILE A 547 -40.08 -0.59 -5.87
N ALA A 548 -41.24 -0.41 -6.51
CA ALA A 548 -41.40 -0.68 -7.94
C ALA A 548 -40.51 0.21 -8.82
N ARG A 549 -40.30 1.46 -8.40
CA ARG A 549 -39.37 2.40 -9.03
C ARG A 549 -38.59 3.13 -7.94
N PRO A 550 -37.24 3.05 -7.89
CA PRO A 550 -36.44 3.65 -6.83
C PRO A 550 -36.83 5.09 -6.52
N GLU A 551 -36.92 5.47 -5.25
CA GLU A 551 -37.42 6.78 -4.84
C GLU A 551 -36.49 7.91 -5.29
N VAL A 552 -35.19 7.74 -5.06
CA VAL A 552 -34.13 8.72 -5.36
C VAL A 552 -32.93 8.09 -6.05
N GLU A 553 -32.08 8.94 -6.62
CA GLU A 553 -30.80 8.56 -7.22
C GLU A 553 -29.64 9.34 -6.59
N PHE A 554 -28.52 8.66 -6.34
CA PHE A 554 -27.28 9.25 -5.84
C PHE A 554 -26.09 8.87 -6.71
N GLY A 555 -25.19 9.83 -6.92
CA GLY A 555 -23.82 9.48 -7.32
C GLY A 555 -23.10 8.76 -6.18
N LYS A 556 -22.09 7.95 -6.50
CA LYS A 556 -21.33 7.18 -5.49
C LYS A 556 -20.81 8.07 -4.35
N GLY A 557 -20.24 9.22 -4.69
CA GLY A 557 -19.70 10.19 -3.73
C GLY A 557 -20.75 10.88 -2.86
N ASP A 558 -22.04 10.85 -3.24
CA ASP A 558 -23.13 11.48 -2.50
C ASP A 558 -23.93 10.50 -1.64
N ALA A 559 -23.77 9.19 -1.88
CA ALA A 559 -24.51 8.12 -1.24
C ALA A 559 -23.98 7.83 0.17
N HIS A 560 -24.13 8.79 1.08
CA HIS A 560 -23.62 8.69 2.45
C HIS A 560 -24.64 8.12 3.46
N TRP A 561 -24.12 7.60 4.58
CA TRP A 561 -24.92 7.03 5.68
C TRP A 561 -25.83 8.05 6.39
N TRP A 562 -25.69 9.35 6.14
CA TRP A 562 -26.61 10.38 6.65
C TRP A 562 -27.65 10.86 5.63
N ARG A 563 -27.57 10.43 4.37
CA ARG A 563 -28.47 10.85 3.28
C ARG A 563 -29.37 9.72 2.79
N VAL A 564 -28.77 8.59 2.42
CA VAL A 564 -29.47 7.39 1.91
C VAL A 564 -30.59 6.89 2.84
N PRO A 565 -30.41 6.84 4.18
CA PRO A 565 -31.42 6.24 5.05
C PRO A 565 -32.75 6.99 5.14
N LEU A 566 -32.83 8.21 4.60
CA LEU A 566 -34.03 9.04 4.62
C LEU A 566 -35.11 8.55 3.63
N TYR A 567 -34.75 7.65 2.73
CA TYR A 567 -35.58 7.17 1.63
C TYR A 567 -35.89 5.67 1.77
N ASP A 568 -36.94 5.20 1.10
CA ASP A 568 -37.34 3.79 1.08
C ASP A 568 -36.47 2.96 0.13
N SER A 569 -35.98 3.60 -0.92
CA SER A 569 -35.13 2.98 -1.93
C SER A 569 -34.26 4.02 -2.62
N ALA A 570 -33.08 3.59 -3.07
CA ALA A 570 -32.11 4.46 -3.72
C ALA A 570 -31.42 3.72 -4.87
N LEU A 571 -31.29 4.41 -5.99
CA LEU A 571 -30.43 4.02 -7.10
C LEU A 571 -29.05 4.65 -6.88
N VAL A 572 -28.00 3.84 -6.75
CA VAL A 572 -26.64 4.33 -6.43
C VAL A 572 -25.67 3.91 -7.51
N SER A 573 -24.90 4.85 -8.05
CA SER A 573 -23.85 4.53 -9.03
C SER A 573 -22.80 3.58 -8.46
N ALA A 574 -22.36 2.61 -9.28
CA ALA A 574 -21.20 1.77 -8.98
C ALA A 574 -19.92 2.64 -8.91
N ALA A 575 -18.91 2.19 -8.15
CA ALA A 575 -17.68 2.95 -7.93
C ALA A 575 -16.87 3.14 -9.23
N ASP A 576 -16.86 2.13 -10.09
CA ASP A 576 -16.23 2.14 -11.41
C ASP A 576 -17.06 2.84 -12.50
N GLY A 577 -18.24 3.37 -12.14
CA GLY A 577 -19.17 3.98 -13.09
C GLY A 577 -19.85 3.00 -14.05
N SER A 578 -19.61 1.68 -13.92
CA SER A 578 -20.08 0.67 -14.89
C SER A 578 -21.59 0.45 -14.89
N GLY A 579 -22.30 0.93 -13.87
CA GLY A 579 -23.74 0.74 -13.73
C GLY A 579 -24.27 1.31 -12.43
N LYS A 580 -25.42 0.79 -12.00
CA LYS A 580 -26.10 1.24 -10.77
C LYS A 580 -26.58 0.05 -9.93
N ASN A 581 -26.48 0.18 -8.61
CA ASN A 581 -27.07 -0.73 -7.63
C ASN A 581 -28.41 -0.18 -7.14
N ILE A 582 -29.33 -1.08 -6.78
CA ILE A 582 -30.63 -0.71 -6.20
C ILE A 582 -30.61 -1.09 -4.72
N TYR A 583 -30.69 -0.08 -3.86
CA TYR A 583 -30.82 -0.25 -2.42
C TYR A 583 -32.29 -0.12 -2.05
N THR A 584 -32.83 -1.08 -1.32
CA THR A 584 -34.24 -1.10 -0.94
C THR A 584 -34.39 -1.50 0.51
N ARG A 585 -35.23 -0.77 1.24
CA ARG A 585 -35.50 -1.02 2.64
C ARG A 585 -36.26 -2.33 2.80
N ASP A 586 -35.70 -3.24 3.60
CA ASP A 586 -36.37 -4.47 4.02
C ASP A 586 -36.44 -4.51 5.54
N ARG A 587 -37.64 -4.27 6.07
CA ARG A 587 -37.87 -4.20 7.52
C ARG A 587 -37.60 -5.52 8.24
N ALA A 588 -37.87 -6.66 7.59
CA ALA A 588 -37.67 -7.97 8.20
C ALA A 588 -36.17 -8.31 8.26
N LYS A 589 -35.45 -8.12 7.15
CA LYS A 589 -33.99 -8.27 7.11
C LYS A 589 -33.32 -7.32 8.09
N TYR A 590 -33.67 -6.03 8.06
CA TYR A 590 -33.12 -5.01 8.96
C TYR A 590 -33.25 -5.41 10.44
N ARG A 591 -34.46 -5.79 10.88
CA ARG A 591 -34.71 -6.20 12.28
C ARG A 591 -33.89 -7.42 12.69
N ARG A 592 -33.84 -8.45 11.84
CA ARG A 592 -33.07 -9.68 12.10
C ARG A 592 -31.59 -9.36 12.23
N MET A 593 -31.04 -8.63 11.26
CA MET A 593 -29.61 -8.35 11.18
C MET A 593 -29.15 -7.38 12.26
N LEU A 594 -29.98 -6.39 12.63
CA LEU A 594 -29.69 -5.53 13.77
C LEU A 594 -29.63 -6.31 15.09
N ARG A 595 -30.56 -7.24 15.32
CA ARG A 595 -30.54 -8.12 16.50
C ARG A 595 -29.28 -8.99 16.51
N ASP A 596 -28.92 -9.57 15.37
CA ASP A 596 -27.70 -10.36 15.23
C ASP A 596 -26.44 -9.54 15.50
N THR A 597 -26.31 -8.35 14.90
CA THR A 597 -25.20 -7.42 15.15
C THR A 597 -25.08 -7.11 16.65
N VAL A 598 -26.17 -6.74 17.32
CA VAL A 598 -26.15 -6.43 18.76
C VAL A 598 -25.74 -7.65 19.59
N ARG A 599 -26.32 -8.82 19.30
CA ARG A 599 -26.02 -10.07 20.01
C ARG A 599 -24.56 -10.48 19.83
N LEU A 600 -24.06 -10.50 18.60
CA LEU A 600 -22.69 -10.94 18.28
C LEU A 600 -21.65 -10.00 18.90
N HIS A 601 -21.84 -8.68 18.84
CA HIS A 601 -20.93 -7.73 19.49
C HIS A 601 -20.97 -7.83 21.02
N ALA A 602 -22.14 -8.09 21.62
CA ALA A 602 -22.25 -8.32 23.06
C ALA A 602 -21.53 -9.60 23.48
N GLN A 603 -21.69 -10.70 22.72
CA GLN A 603 -20.98 -11.95 22.95
C GLN A 603 -19.47 -11.79 22.78
N LEU A 604 -19.02 -11.12 21.71
CA LEU A 604 -17.61 -10.85 21.46
C LEU A 604 -16.99 -10.03 22.58
N ARG A 605 -17.64 -8.95 23.02
CA ARG A 605 -17.15 -8.15 24.16
C ARG A 605 -17.05 -8.96 25.45
N ARG A 606 -18.03 -9.83 25.70
CA ARG A 606 -18.06 -10.68 26.91
C ARG A 606 -16.96 -11.73 26.89
N ARG A 607 -16.78 -12.41 25.76
CA ARG A 607 -15.80 -13.50 25.56
C ARG A 607 -14.41 -13.00 25.14
N TRP A 608 -14.21 -11.70 25.01
CA TRP A 608 -12.94 -11.13 24.55
C TRP A 608 -11.71 -11.66 25.30
N PRO A 609 -11.66 -11.71 26.64
CA PRO A 609 -10.48 -12.23 27.34
C PRO A 609 -10.22 -13.72 27.07
N GLU A 610 -11.29 -14.51 26.96
CA GLU A 610 -11.22 -15.95 26.63
C GLU A 610 -10.67 -16.14 25.21
N LEU A 611 -11.21 -15.42 24.23
CA LEU A 611 -10.78 -15.48 22.83
C LEU A 611 -9.34 -14.98 22.69
N GLN A 612 -9.00 -13.86 23.33
CA GLN A 612 -7.63 -13.33 23.29
C GLN A 612 -6.61 -14.38 23.75
N ARG A 613 -6.91 -15.11 24.83
CA ARG A 613 -6.08 -16.22 25.29
C ARG A 613 -6.01 -17.34 24.23
N GLN A 614 -7.15 -17.83 23.74
CA GLN A 614 -7.20 -18.91 22.74
C GLN A 614 -6.42 -18.57 21.47
N TYR A 615 -6.58 -17.37 20.92
CA TYR A 615 -5.89 -16.96 19.69
C TYR A 615 -4.39 -16.78 19.92
N ARG A 616 -3.96 -16.23 21.06
CA ARG A 616 -2.53 -16.10 21.39
C ARG A 616 -1.86 -17.44 21.65
N GLU A 617 -2.56 -18.37 22.31
CA GLU A 617 -2.07 -19.74 22.53
C GLU A 617 -1.94 -20.53 21.21
N ALA A 618 -2.88 -20.36 20.27
CA ALA A 618 -2.86 -21.02 18.98
C ALA A 618 -1.90 -20.35 17.97
N LEU A 619 -1.48 -19.10 18.19
CA LEU A 619 -0.69 -18.34 17.23
C LEU A 619 0.58 -19.07 16.76
N PRO A 620 1.45 -19.61 17.65
CA PRO A 620 2.67 -20.29 17.21
C PRO A 620 2.41 -21.44 16.23
N GLU A 621 1.33 -22.21 16.44
CA GLU A 621 0.93 -23.27 15.52
C GLU A 621 0.34 -22.70 14.22
N LEU A 622 -0.52 -21.67 14.31
CA LEU A 622 -1.16 -21.02 13.15
C LEU A 622 -0.17 -20.45 12.13
N VAL A 623 1.03 -20.06 12.57
CA VAL A 623 2.06 -19.47 11.69
C VAL A 623 3.32 -20.31 11.54
N SER A 624 3.35 -21.51 12.12
CA SER A 624 4.50 -22.41 12.00
C SER A 624 4.73 -22.85 10.55
N PRO A 625 6.00 -23.00 10.12
CA PRO A 625 6.32 -23.58 8.82
C PRO A 625 5.71 -24.98 8.64
N GLU A 626 5.71 -25.81 9.68
CA GLU A 626 5.20 -27.18 9.65
C GLU A 626 3.70 -27.22 9.35
N SER A 627 2.94 -26.32 9.98
CA SER A 627 1.49 -26.30 9.79
C SER A 627 1.08 -25.61 8.48
N TRP A 628 1.91 -24.73 7.92
CA TRP A 628 1.73 -24.26 6.54
C TRP A 628 2.10 -25.34 5.52
N GLN A 629 3.15 -26.12 5.77
CA GLN A 629 3.54 -27.24 4.90
C GLN A 629 2.38 -28.23 4.71
N GLN A 630 1.68 -28.58 5.78
CA GLN A 630 0.47 -29.41 5.72
C GLN A 630 -0.60 -28.80 4.79
N VAL A 631 -0.83 -27.49 4.88
CA VAL A 631 -1.79 -26.78 4.02
C VAL A 631 -1.34 -26.81 2.56
N PHE A 632 -0.05 -26.63 2.28
CA PHE A 632 0.49 -26.69 0.93
C PHE A 632 0.35 -28.09 0.33
N GLU A 633 0.57 -29.15 1.11
CA GLU A 633 0.44 -30.54 0.66
C GLU A 633 -1.02 -30.96 0.45
N GLU A 634 -1.93 -30.59 1.37
CA GLU A 634 -3.37 -30.89 1.25
C GLU A 634 -4.06 -30.14 0.11
N LYS A 635 -3.45 -29.05 -0.37
CA LYS A 635 -4.00 -28.13 -1.38
C LYS A 635 -3.06 -27.95 -2.60
N ALA A 636 -2.09 -28.85 -2.76
CA ALA A 636 -1.14 -28.87 -3.88
C ALA A 636 -1.84 -29.08 -5.22
#